data_AF-A0A919C153-F1
#
_entry.id   AF-A0A919C153-F1
#
_cell.length_a   1.000
_cell.length_b   1.000
_cell.length_c   1.000
_cell.angle_alpha   90.00
_cell.angle_beta   90.00
_cell.angle_gamma   90.00
#
_symmetry.space_group_name_H-M   'P 1'
#
loop_
_entity.id
_entity.type
_entity.pdbx_description
1 polymer ?
#
loop_
_entity_poly.entity_id
_entity_poly.type
_entity_poly.pdbx_seq_one_letter_code
_entity_poly.pdbx_strand_id
1 'polypeptide(L)'
;MTTHTDDALELADIQRGVLSARPTPYAATYLAFRIDDRRDGRELMRRASTAVTSAADPVSPLGDTWVSVAVTCRGLEALGVPRASLETFAWEFRQGMAARAAALGDVGESGPEHWEAPLGGPGVHVVLTAVAPDPARLEAAVDRARPAYDRLSGVTAVWRQDCYALPTETEHFGYRDGVSHPAVEGSGIPGSNELEVPLKAGEFVLGYRDEIGGIQSPRPTVLGRNGSYAVFRKLHQDVAAFRRCLRDNSSGPEDEELLAAKIMGRWRSGAPLALAPQADDPALGADPHRRNTFLYESDDPAGFKTPGGCHIRRANPRDAAVAGEVRLHRMIRRGAVYGPPLPEGVLEDDGADRGLMFAFIGAHLGRQFEFVQSQWMNDGVFFGANDAQDPVTGSRDGSGDFTVPRRPLRRRLTSLPRFVVTRGGEYCFLPGLTALRWLGDLED
;
A
#
# COMPACT_ATOMS: atom_id res chain seq x y z
N MET A 1 7.01 11.27 -41.47
CA MET A 1 6.77 10.13 -40.55
C MET A 1 6.28 10.71 -39.25
N THR A 2 4.98 10.65 -39.02
CA THR A 2 4.32 11.01 -37.78
C THR A 2 4.69 9.98 -36.71
N THR A 3 5.49 10.40 -35.74
CA THR A 3 5.73 9.64 -34.50
C THR A 3 4.41 9.54 -33.74
N HIS A 4 3.74 8.41 -33.82
CA HIS A 4 2.58 8.13 -32.96
C HIS A 4 3.02 8.21 -31.50
N THR A 5 2.35 9.04 -30.74
CA THR A 5 2.47 9.23 -29.29
C THR A 5 1.92 8.02 -28.55
N ASP A 6 2.60 6.87 -28.61
CA ASP A 6 2.20 5.63 -27.93
C ASP A 6 2.44 5.64 -26.39
N ASP A 7 3.03 6.71 -25.85
CA ASP A 7 3.49 6.79 -24.44
C ASP A 7 2.70 7.77 -23.55
N ALA A 8 1.66 8.44 -24.05
CA ALA A 8 0.85 9.34 -23.21
C ALA A 8 -0.19 8.53 -22.41
N LEU A 9 -0.18 8.66 -21.07
CA LEU A 9 -1.19 8.03 -20.22
C LEU A 9 -2.58 8.59 -20.52
N GLU A 10 -3.55 7.70 -20.71
CA GLU A 10 -4.96 8.03 -20.87
C GLU A 10 -5.60 8.37 -19.51
N LEU A 11 -5.17 9.48 -18.89
CA LEU A 11 -5.55 9.86 -17.53
C LEU A 11 -7.06 9.94 -17.30
N ALA A 12 -7.85 10.19 -18.36
CA ALA A 12 -9.31 10.26 -18.27
C ALA A 12 -9.96 8.89 -18.03
N ASP A 13 -9.25 7.82 -18.36
CA ASP A 13 -9.71 6.44 -18.21
C ASP A 13 -9.10 5.75 -16.98
N ILE A 14 -8.03 6.31 -16.40
CA ILE A 14 -7.37 5.78 -15.20
C ILE A 14 -8.10 6.31 -13.96
N GLN A 15 -8.42 5.43 -13.01
CA GLN A 15 -9.02 5.86 -11.73
C GLN A 15 -8.03 6.73 -10.93
N ARG A 16 -8.51 7.83 -10.35
CA ARG A 16 -7.69 8.79 -9.58
C ARG A 16 -6.88 8.15 -8.46
N GLY A 17 -7.46 7.16 -7.78
CA GLY A 17 -6.79 6.41 -6.70
C GLY A 17 -5.49 5.73 -7.10
N VAL A 18 -5.31 5.42 -8.41
CA VAL A 18 -4.09 4.79 -8.94
C VAL A 18 -2.89 5.73 -8.84
N LEU A 19 -3.04 6.99 -9.27
CA LEU A 19 -1.92 7.90 -9.47
C LEU A 19 -1.86 9.03 -8.44
N SER A 20 -3.00 9.54 -7.98
CA SER A 20 -3.04 10.68 -7.04
C SER A 20 -2.71 10.24 -5.61
N ALA A 21 -1.86 11.01 -4.93
CA ALA A 21 -1.63 10.86 -3.50
C ALA A 21 -2.91 11.19 -2.72
N ARG A 22 -3.17 10.47 -1.61
CA ARG A 22 -4.24 10.81 -0.67
C ARG A 22 -4.03 12.19 -0.03
N PRO A 23 -5.08 12.96 0.30
CA PRO A 23 -4.93 14.18 1.06
C PRO A 23 -4.26 13.93 2.42
N THR A 24 -3.72 14.97 3.01
CA THR A 24 -3.23 14.98 4.40
C THR A 24 -3.67 16.31 5.03
N PRO A 25 -4.53 16.30 6.05
CA PRO A 25 -5.17 15.13 6.68
C PRO A 25 -6.14 14.39 5.74
N TYR A 26 -6.63 13.22 6.17
CA TYR A 26 -7.55 12.40 5.40
C TYR A 26 -8.61 11.74 6.27
N ALA A 27 -9.75 11.45 5.65
CA ALA A 27 -10.71 10.44 6.06
C ALA A 27 -10.95 9.50 4.87
N ALA A 28 -11.07 8.21 5.12
CA ALA A 28 -11.32 7.23 4.09
C ALA A 28 -12.28 6.13 4.58
N THR A 29 -12.98 5.49 3.66
CA THR A 29 -13.75 4.28 3.95
C THR A 29 -13.56 3.24 2.85
N TYR A 30 -13.49 1.99 3.25
CA TYR A 30 -13.55 0.82 2.38
C TYR A 30 -14.91 0.16 2.57
N LEU A 31 -15.65 -0.06 1.50
CA LEU A 31 -16.92 -0.79 1.47
C LEU A 31 -16.76 -2.01 0.57
N ALA A 32 -16.90 -3.21 1.12
CA ALA A 32 -16.87 -4.44 0.35
C ALA A 32 -18.28 -4.96 0.08
N PHE A 33 -18.50 -5.47 -1.12
CA PHE A 33 -19.76 -5.99 -1.58
C PHE A 33 -19.60 -7.41 -2.12
N ARG A 34 -20.62 -8.23 -1.89
CA ARG A 34 -20.86 -9.50 -2.54
C ARG A 34 -21.90 -9.32 -3.63
N ILE A 35 -21.67 -9.96 -4.76
CA ILE A 35 -22.61 -10.03 -5.89
C ILE A 35 -23.29 -11.40 -5.82
N ASP A 36 -24.58 -11.38 -5.50
CA ASP A 36 -25.48 -12.52 -5.42
C ASP A 36 -26.33 -12.69 -6.70
N ASP A 37 -26.61 -11.58 -7.41
CA ASP A 37 -27.19 -11.59 -8.76
C ASP A 37 -26.26 -10.88 -9.76
N ARG A 38 -25.99 -11.55 -10.88
CA ARG A 38 -25.07 -11.06 -11.91
C ARG A 38 -25.54 -9.78 -12.58
N ARG A 39 -26.84 -9.65 -12.85
CA ARG A 39 -27.39 -8.48 -13.56
C ARG A 39 -27.28 -7.25 -12.68
N ASP A 40 -27.57 -7.39 -11.39
CA ASP A 40 -27.36 -6.34 -10.40
C ASP A 40 -25.86 -6.01 -10.25
N GLY A 41 -24.97 -7.00 -10.28
CA GLY A 41 -23.52 -6.77 -10.30
C GLY A 41 -23.04 -5.99 -11.52
N ARG A 42 -23.55 -6.31 -12.72
CA ARG A 42 -23.24 -5.58 -13.96
C ARG A 42 -23.79 -4.15 -13.89
N GLU A 43 -24.99 -3.96 -13.36
CA GLU A 43 -25.56 -2.64 -13.13
C GLU A 43 -24.73 -1.82 -12.12
N LEU A 44 -24.21 -2.44 -11.06
CA LEU A 44 -23.25 -1.81 -10.15
C LEU A 44 -22.01 -1.29 -10.92
N MET A 45 -21.43 -2.07 -11.83
CA MET A 45 -20.28 -1.62 -12.63
C MET A 45 -20.64 -0.45 -13.56
N ARG A 46 -21.81 -0.51 -14.21
CA ARG A 46 -22.33 0.58 -15.05
C ARG A 46 -22.46 1.88 -14.26
N ARG A 47 -23.11 1.84 -13.10
CA ARG A 47 -23.30 3.03 -12.25
C ARG A 47 -21.99 3.48 -11.58
N ALA A 48 -21.12 2.56 -11.19
CA ALA A 48 -19.80 2.90 -10.66
C ALA A 48 -18.95 3.66 -11.68
N SER A 49 -19.06 3.36 -12.97
CA SER A 49 -18.31 4.05 -14.03
C SER A 49 -18.60 5.56 -14.13
N THR A 50 -19.71 6.03 -13.56
CA THR A 50 -20.07 7.46 -13.49
C THR A 50 -19.74 8.10 -12.15
N ALA A 51 -19.58 7.30 -11.09
CA ALA A 51 -19.25 7.76 -9.74
C ALA A 51 -17.72 7.83 -9.48
N VAL A 52 -16.95 6.96 -10.13
CA VAL A 52 -15.49 6.90 -9.99
C VAL A 52 -14.84 8.16 -10.58
N THR A 53 -13.87 8.69 -9.85
CA THR A 53 -13.12 9.89 -10.27
C THR A 53 -11.93 9.49 -11.14
N SER A 54 -11.72 10.16 -12.29
CA SER A 54 -10.57 9.91 -13.17
C SER A 54 -9.33 10.71 -12.74
N ALA A 55 -8.16 10.28 -13.22
CA ALA A 55 -6.88 10.96 -12.97
C ALA A 55 -6.68 12.22 -13.84
N ALA A 56 -7.49 12.44 -14.87
CA ALA A 56 -7.39 13.60 -15.77
C ALA A 56 -7.83 14.94 -15.16
N ASP A 57 -8.50 14.93 -14.00
CA ASP A 57 -9.08 16.13 -13.42
C ASP A 57 -8.34 16.59 -12.14
N PRO A 58 -7.16 17.23 -12.27
CA PRO A 58 -6.39 17.71 -11.13
C PRO A 58 -7.03 18.93 -10.44
N VAL A 59 -8.03 19.58 -11.07
CA VAL A 59 -8.67 20.82 -10.58
C VAL A 59 -10.17 20.63 -10.32
N SER A 60 -10.59 19.37 -10.14
CA SER A 60 -11.99 18.98 -10.05
C SER A 60 -12.80 19.80 -9.03
N PRO A 61 -14.07 20.18 -9.32
CA PRO A 61 -14.98 20.74 -8.32
C PRO A 61 -15.30 19.74 -7.18
N LEU A 62 -14.93 18.46 -7.33
CA LEU A 62 -14.95 17.45 -6.26
C LEU A 62 -13.80 17.61 -5.24
N GLY A 63 -12.86 18.53 -5.48
CA GLY A 63 -11.73 18.82 -4.60
C GLY A 63 -10.79 17.62 -4.44
N ASP A 64 -10.15 17.53 -3.26
CA ASP A 64 -9.28 16.42 -2.83
C ASP A 64 -10.07 15.14 -2.45
N THR A 65 -11.22 14.92 -3.08
CA THR A 65 -12.12 13.79 -2.79
C THR A 65 -12.26 12.90 -4.01
N TRP A 66 -12.11 11.58 -3.84
CA TRP A 66 -12.37 10.63 -4.92
C TRP A 66 -12.96 9.33 -4.42
N VAL A 67 -13.61 8.65 -5.37
CA VAL A 67 -14.13 7.30 -5.23
C VAL A 67 -13.42 6.42 -6.25
N SER A 68 -13.03 5.23 -5.83
CA SER A 68 -12.42 4.19 -6.66
C SER A 68 -13.12 2.87 -6.43
N VAL A 69 -13.15 2.02 -7.46
CA VAL A 69 -13.78 0.70 -7.43
C VAL A 69 -12.79 -0.34 -7.91
N ALA A 70 -12.53 -1.33 -7.06
CA ALA A 70 -11.71 -2.48 -7.36
C ALA A 70 -12.57 -3.77 -7.32
N VAL A 71 -12.20 -4.77 -8.10
CA VAL A 71 -12.93 -6.03 -8.25
C VAL A 71 -11.97 -7.20 -8.01
N THR A 72 -12.37 -8.19 -7.21
CA THR A 72 -11.57 -9.42 -7.01
C THR A 72 -11.75 -10.38 -8.18
N CYS A 73 -10.92 -11.42 -8.30
CA CYS A 73 -11.11 -12.44 -9.34
C CYS A 73 -12.49 -13.12 -9.21
N ARG A 74 -12.94 -13.37 -7.97
CA ARG A 74 -14.30 -13.87 -7.68
C ARG A 74 -15.39 -12.88 -8.08
N GLY A 75 -15.15 -11.59 -7.92
CA GLY A 75 -16.06 -10.55 -8.43
C GLY A 75 -16.18 -10.56 -9.95
N LEU A 76 -15.07 -10.72 -10.68
CA LEU A 76 -15.10 -10.86 -12.14
C LEU A 76 -15.84 -12.14 -12.58
N GLU A 77 -15.66 -13.25 -11.87
CA GLU A 77 -16.43 -14.48 -12.08
C GLU A 77 -17.93 -14.24 -11.86
N ALA A 78 -18.31 -13.57 -10.76
CA ALA A 78 -19.71 -13.26 -10.45
C ALA A 78 -20.38 -12.34 -11.48
N LEU A 79 -19.61 -11.44 -12.09
CA LEU A 79 -20.05 -10.58 -13.21
C LEU A 79 -20.22 -11.35 -14.54
N GLY A 80 -19.73 -12.58 -14.62
CA GLY A 80 -19.78 -13.41 -15.83
C GLY A 80 -18.67 -13.11 -16.83
N VAL A 81 -17.51 -12.60 -16.39
CA VAL A 81 -16.35 -12.44 -17.27
C VAL A 81 -15.93 -13.81 -17.84
N PRO A 82 -15.70 -13.95 -19.16
CA PRO A 82 -15.34 -15.24 -19.75
C PRO A 82 -14.09 -15.83 -19.13
N ARG A 83 -14.09 -17.15 -18.91
CA ARG A 83 -12.95 -17.88 -18.33
C ARG A 83 -11.63 -17.62 -19.07
N ALA A 84 -11.66 -17.56 -20.40
CA ALA A 84 -10.49 -17.26 -21.21
C ALA A 84 -9.90 -15.86 -20.92
N SER A 85 -10.73 -14.90 -20.51
CA SER A 85 -10.27 -13.57 -20.06
C SER A 85 -9.69 -13.64 -18.65
N LEU A 86 -10.36 -14.33 -17.72
CA LEU A 86 -9.86 -14.53 -16.35
C LEU A 86 -8.48 -15.18 -16.33
N GLU A 87 -8.25 -16.21 -17.16
CA GLU A 87 -6.98 -16.93 -17.26
C GLU A 87 -5.80 -16.06 -17.74
N THR A 88 -6.06 -14.86 -18.28
CA THR A 88 -5.02 -13.91 -18.67
C THR A 88 -4.53 -12.99 -17.54
N PHE A 89 -5.22 -12.96 -16.39
CA PHE A 89 -4.76 -12.20 -15.23
C PHE A 89 -3.57 -12.89 -14.54
N ALA A 90 -2.77 -12.07 -13.83
CA ALA A 90 -1.74 -12.53 -12.91
C ALA A 90 -2.26 -13.66 -12.02
N TRP A 91 -1.46 -14.71 -11.86
CA TRP A 91 -1.89 -15.93 -11.19
C TRP A 91 -2.11 -15.71 -9.68
N GLU A 92 -1.38 -14.78 -9.07
CA GLU A 92 -1.56 -14.32 -7.70
C GLU A 92 -2.97 -13.76 -7.50
N PHE A 93 -3.41 -12.87 -8.41
CA PHE A 93 -4.76 -12.30 -8.40
C PHE A 93 -5.84 -13.38 -8.55
N ARG A 94 -5.61 -14.37 -9.43
CA ARG A 94 -6.54 -15.49 -9.63
C ARG A 94 -6.66 -16.39 -8.41
N GLN A 95 -5.57 -16.60 -7.67
CA GLN A 95 -5.59 -17.43 -6.46
C GLN A 95 -6.26 -16.74 -5.28
N GLY A 96 -6.13 -15.41 -5.17
CA GLY A 96 -6.61 -14.66 -4.02
C GLY A 96 -5.62 -14.68 -2.85
N MET A 97 -5.73 -13.70 -1.95
CA MET A 97 -4.69 -13.46 -0.95
C MET A 97 -4.58 -14.57 0.09
N ALA A 98 -5.71 -15.11 0.58
CA ALA A 98 -5.68 -16.17 1.58
C ALA A 98 -4.91 -17.42 1.09
N ALA A 99 -5.08 -17.80 -0.18
CA ALA A 99 -4.32 -18.90 -0.78
C ALA A 99 -2.83 -18.59 -0.94
N ARG A 100 -2.47 -17.29 -1.01
CA ARG A 100 -1.10 -16.79 -1.12
C ARG A 100 -0.47 -16.45 0.24
N ALA A 101 -1.19 -16.57 1.36
CA ALA A 101 -0.75 -16.15 2.69
C ALA A 101 0.64 -16.69 3.09
N ALA A 102 0.91 -17.97 2.85
CA ALA A 102 2.22 -18.55 3.13
C ALA A 102 3.37 -17.87 2.36
N ALA A 103 3.13 -17.47 1.11
CA ALA A 103 4.14 -16.73 0.32
C ALA A 103 4.37 -15.31 0.84
N LEU A 104 3.38 -14.73 1.54
CA LEU A 104 3.46 -13.40 2.16
C LEU A 104 4.04 -13.43 3.58
N GLY A 105 4.31 -14.62 4.12
CA GLY A 105 4.69 -14.80 5.53
C GLY A 105 3.52 -14.63 6.51
N ASP A 106 2.27 -14.71 6.02
CA ASP A 106 1.08 -14.67 6.85
C ASP A 106 0.85 -16.03 7.51
N VAL A 107 1.56 -16.25 8.62
CA VAL A 107 1.57 -17.48 9.41
C VAL A 107 1.31 -17.19 10.90
N GLY A 108 0.92 -18.22 11.65
CA GLY A 108 0.58 -18.09 13.06
C GLY A 108 -0.59 -17.12 13.23
N GLU A 109 -0.48 -16.13 14.13
CA GLU A 109 -1.54 -15.14 14.36
C GLU A 109 -1.94 -14.30 13.13
N SER A 110 -1.09 -14.26 12.10
CA SER A 110 -1.37 -13.58 10.83
C SER A 110 -1.94 -14.50 9.76
N GLY A 111 -2.12 -15.79 10.06
CA GLY A 111 -2.68 -16.79 9.14
C GLY A 111 -4.14 -16.49 8.79
N PRO A 112 -4.63 -16.90 7.58
CA PRO A 112 -5.99 -16.67 7.13
C PRO A 112 -7.09 -17.16 8.07
N GLU A 113 -6.81 -18.19 8.87
CA GLU A 113 -7.70 -18.73 9.91
C GLU A 113 -8.00 -17.71 11.04
N HIS A 114 -7.19 -16.66 11.17
CA HIS A 114 -7.34 -15.57 12.14
C HIS A 114 -7.75 -14.24 11.50
N TRP A 115 -8.06 -14.23 10.21
CA TRP A 115 -8.50 -13.03 9.52
C TRP A 115 -9.95 -12.70 9.88
N GLU A 116 -10.26 -11.41 9.85
CA GLU A 116 -11.60 -10.88 10.03
C GLU A 116 -12.47 -11.27 8.84
N ALA A 117 -13.55 -12.01 9.09
CA ALA A 117 -14.51 -12.32 8.05
C ALA A 117 -15.18 -11.03 7.54
N PRO A 118 -15.41 -10.90 6.21
CA PRO A 118 -15.26 -11.92 5.17
C PRO A 118 -13.91 -11.90 4.43
N LEU A 119 -12.89 -11.18 4.92
CA LEU A 119 -11.62 -11.00 4.21
C LEU A 119 -10.88 -12.32 4.00
N GLY A 120 -10.35 -12.54 2.80
CA GLY A 120 -9.74 -13.80 2.37
C GLY A 120 -10.75 -14.90 2.05
N GLY A 121 -12.03 -14.67 2.31
CA GLY A 121 -13.12 -15.58 1.99
C GLY A 121 -13.72 -15.35 0.60
N PRO A 122 -14.67 -16.19 0.15
CA PRO A 122 -15.28 -16.06 -1.17
C PRO A 122 -16.29 -14.90 -1.26
N GLY A 123 -16.54 -14.17 -0.17
CA GLY A 123 -17.62 -13.17 -0.09
C GLY A 123 -17.26 -11.76 -0.56
N VAL A 124 -15.99 -11.47 -0.82
CA VAL A 124 -15.54 -10.13 -1.25
C VAL A 124 -15.41 -10.09 -2.77
N HIS A 125 -16.36 -9.44 -3.45
CA HIS A 125 -16.39 -9.35 -4.91
C HIS A 125 -15.95 -7.97 -5.42
N VAL A 126 -16.46 -6.91 -4.81
CA VAL A 126 -16.18 -5.52 -5.19
C VAL A 126 -15.80 -4.73 -3.95
N VAL A 127 -14.78 -3.88 -4.06
CA VAL A 127 -14.38 -2.95 -3.01
C VAL A 127 -14.46 -1.53 -3.55
N LEU A 128 -15.32 -0.72 -2.94
CA LEU A 128 -15.40 0.72 -3.17
C LEU A 128 -14.59 1.42 -2.08
N THR A 129 -13.65 2.27 -2.49
CA THR A 129 -12.89 3.11 -1.58
C THR A 129 -13.24 4.57 -1.84
N ALA A 130 -13.62 5.29 -0.79
CA ALA A 130 -13.76 6.74 -0.83
C ALA A 130 -12.69 7.39 0.05
N VAL A 131 -12.11 8.48 -0.41
CA VAL A 131 -11.08 9.25 0.30
C VAL A 131 -11.43 10.73 0.20
N ALA A 132 -11.28 11.46 1.30
CA ALA A 132 -11.49 12.90 1.39
C ALA A 132 -10.55 13.53 2.44
N PRO A 133 -10.41 14.87 2.53
CA PRO A 133 -9.60 15.53 3.55
C PRO A 133 -10.14 15.42 4.98
N ASP A 134 -11.45 15.25 5.12
CA ASP A 134 -12.15 15.28 6.40
C ASP A 134 -13.42 14.39 6.38
N PRO A 135 -13.98 14.03 7.55
CA PRO A 135 -15.16 13.15 7.63
C PRO A 135 -16.41 13.68 6.92
N ALA A 136 -16.65 15.00 6.93
CA ALA A 136 -17.85 15.57 6.31
C ALA A 136 -17.78 15.48 4.78
N ARG A 137 -16.60 15.75 4.21
CA ARG A 137 -16.35 15.55 2.78
C ARG A 137 -16.37 14.08 2.38
N LEU A 138 -15.90 13.18 3.26
CA LEU A 138 -15.99 11.73 3.04
C LEU A 138 -17.44 11.28 2.96
N GLU A 139 -18.30 11.71 3.89
CA GLU A 139 -19.73 11.40 3.87
C GLU A 139 -20.38 11.88 2.57
N ALA A 140 -20.10 13.13 2.16
CA ALA A 140 -20.57 13.64 0.88
C ALA A 140 -20.05 12.84 -0.33
N ALA A 141 -18.84 12.29 -0.26
CA ALA A 141 -18.29 11.40 -1.30
C ALA A 141 -19.04 10.08 -1.39
N VAL A 142 -19.28 9.46 -0.24
CA VAL A 142 -20.01 8.20 -0.12
C VAL A 142 -21.45 8.39 -0.59
N ASP A 143 -22.11 9.48 -0.21
CA ASP A 143 -23.48 9.78 -0.65
C ASP A 143 -23.59 9.99 -2.15
N ARG A 144 -22.61 10.65 -2.78
CA ARG A 144 -22.56 10.75 -4.25
C ARG A 144 -22.39 9.39 -4.93
N ALA A 145 -21.65 8.47 -4.32
CA ALA A 145 -21.43 7.13 -4.87
C ALA A 145 -22.54 6.12 -4.50
N ARG A 146 -23.35 6.42 -3.47
CA ARG A 146 -24.41 5.55 -2.97
C ARG A 146 -25.38 5.06 -4.05
N PRO A 147 -25.83 5.87 -5.03
CA PRO A 147 -26.68 5.39 -6.11
C PRO A 147 -26.07 4.24 -6.93
N ALA A 148 -24.74 4.07 -6.91
CA ALA A 148 -24.07 3.00 -7.64
C ALA A 148 -24.41 1.61 -7.09
N TYR A 149 -24.61 1.49 -5.78
CA TYR A 149 -24.89 0.20 -5.12
C TYR A 149 -26.25 0.16 -4.42
N ASP A 150 -26.93 1.29 -4.24
CA ASP A 150 -28.25 1.33 -3.62
C ASP A 150 -29.33 0.71 -4.51
N ARG A 151 -30.32 0.07 -3.87
CA ARG A 151 -31.47 -0.59 -4.51
C ARG A 151 -31.10 -1.68 -5.53
N LEU A 152 -29.97 -2.35 -5.30
CA LEU A 152 -29.56 -3.55 -6.04
C LEU A 152 -29.71 -4.77 -5.10
N SER A 153 -30.81 -5.51 -5.23
CA SER A 153 -31.16 -6.60 -4.31
C SER A 153 -30.15 -7.76 -4.32
N GLY A 154 -29.43 -7.94 -5.42
CA GLY A 154 -28.37 -8.92 -5.58
C GLY A 154 -26.97 -8.38 -5.29
N VAL A 155 -26.84 -7.19 -4.69
CA VAL A 155 -25.56 -6.66 -4.22
C VAL A 155 -25.66 -6.42 -2.72
N THR A 156 -24.90 -7.21 -1.95
CA THR A 156 -24.92 -7.16 -0.49
C THR A 156 -23.65 -6.47 0.02
N ALA A 157 -23.78 -5.42 0.82
CA ALA A 157 -22.63 -4.88 1.57
C ALA A 157 -22.22 -5.87 2.67
N VAL A 158 -20.99 -6.36 2.65
CA VAL A 158 -20.52 -7.44 3.54
C VAL A 158 -19.44 -7.00 4.51
N TRP A 159 -18.79 -5.86 4.27
CA TRP A 159 -17.73 -5.37 5.15
C TRP A 159 -17.53 -3.87 4.98
N ARG A 160 -17.11 -3.21 6.05
CA ARG A 160 -16.75 -1.79 6.06
C ARG A 160 -15.59 -1.53 7.00
N GLN A 161 -14.64 -0.72 6.56
CA GLN A 161 -13.58 -0.17 7.41
C GLN A 161 -13.44 1.32 7.20
N ASP A 162 -13.71 2.08 8.25
CA ASP A 162 -13.45 3.51 8.29
C ASP A 162 -12.02 3.76 8.76
N CYS A 163 -11.38 4.76 8.15
CA CYS A 163 -10.01 5.16 8.39
C CYS A 163 -9.94 6.70 8.49
N TYR A 164 -9.03 7.21 9.30
CA TYR A 164 -8.90 8.65 9.56
C TYR A 164 -7.48 8.98 9.95
N ALA A 165 -6.96 10.14 9.52
CA ALA A 165 -5.73 10.66 10.07
C ALA A 165 -5.86 10.82 11.59
N LEU A 166 -4.89 10.31 12.34
CA LEU A 166 -4.81 10.58 13.77
C LEU A 166 -4.59 12.09 14.00
N PRO A 167 -4.97 12.64 15.17
CA PRO A 167 -4.72 14.04 15.50
C PRO A 167 -3.24 14.47 15.38
N THR A 168 -2.32 13.51 15.51
CA THR A 168 -0.87 13.70 15.35
C THR A 168 -0.40 13.68 13.90
N GLU A 169 -1.26 13.34 12.94
CA GLU A 169 -0.94 13.08 11.52
C GLU A 169 0.14 12.00 11.31
N THR A 170 0.26 11.08 12.28
CA THR A 170 1.17 9.93 12.23
C THR A 170 0.40 8.62 12.14
N GLU A 171 1.11 7.52 11.87
CA GLU A 171 0.58 6.18 12.15
C GLU A 171 0.71 5.82 13.65
N HIS A 172 0.23 4.64 14.04
CA HIS A 172 0.06 4.25 15.45
C HIS A 172 1.37 4.04 16.23
N PHE A 173 2.50 3.76 15.56
CA PHE A 173 3.82 3.76 16.21
C PHE A 173 4.42 5.17 16.36
N GLY A 174 3.73 6.20 15.86
CA GLY A 174 4.07 7.61 16.01
C GLY A 174 4.84 8.23 14.84
N TYR A 175 4.95 7.55 13.69
CA TYR A 175 5.71 8.04 12.53
C TYR A 175 4.83 8.76 11.51
N ARG A 176 5.33 9.86 10.94
CA ARG A 176 4.75 10.44 9.72
C ARG A 176 4.85 9.44 8.55
N ASP A 177 3.71 9.06 7.97
CA ASP A 177 3.63 8.19 6.79
C ASP A 177 3.21 8.97 5.52
N GLY A 178 3.24 8.33 4.36
CA GLY A 178 2.89 8.94 3.06
C GLY A 178 4.00 9.81 2.44
N VAL A 179 5.22 9.75 2.99
CA VAL A 179 6.34 10.61 2.58
C VAL A 179 6.92 10.25 1.20
N SER A 180 7.15 8.95 0.94
CA SER A 180 7.87 8.49 -0.26
C SER A 180 6.91 7.88 -1.29
N HIS A 181 6.82 8.46 -2.49
CA HIS A 181 6.10 7.90 -3.63
C HIS A 181 6.85 8.16 -4.94
N PRO A 182 6.80 7.22 -5.91
CA PRO A 182 7.51 7.36 -7.17
C PRO A 182 6.87 8.41 -8.10
N ALA A 183 7.70 9.02 -8.95
CA ALA A 183 7.24 9.68 -10.17
C ALA A 183 6.94 8.63 -11.24
N VAL A 184 5.85 8.82 -11.99
CA VAL A 184 5.44 7.92 -13.09
C VAL A 184 5.50 8.68 -14.41
N GLU A 185 6.25 8.15 -15.39
CA GLU A 185 6.33 8.73 -16.74
C GLU A 185 4.93 8.90 -17.34
N GLY A 186 4.69 10.03 -18.01
CA GLY A 186 3.41 10.35 -18.64
C GLY A 186 2.28 10.77 -17.69
N SER A 187 2.46 10.69 -16.37
CA SER A 187 1.39 11.06 -15.42
C SER A 187 1.25 12.56 -15.16
N GLY A 188 2.33 13.33 -15.38
CA GLY A 188 2.40 14.73 -14.97
C GLY A 188 2.44 14.96 -13.46
N ILE A 189 2.49 13.89 -12.65
CA ILE A 189 2.55 13.95 -11.19
C ILE A 189 4.02 13.82 -10.74
N PRO A 190 4.56 14.81 -10.01
CA PRO A 190 5.93 14.71 -9.52
C PRO A 190 6.04 13.61 -8.45
N GLY A 191 7.19 12.93 -8.44
CA GLY A 191 7.57 12.05 -7.34
C GLY A 191 8.07 12.86 -6.15
N SER A 192 8.21 12.22 -5.00
CA SER A 192 8.66 12.92 -3.79
C SER A 192 10.17 12.95 -3.58
N ASN A 193 10.97 12.32 -4.44
CA ASN A 193 12.43 12.42 -4.41
C ASN A 193 12.92 12.98 -5.75
N GLU A 194 13.47 14.20 -5.74
CA GLU A 194 13.98 14.88 -6.94
C GLU A 194 15.25 14.24 -7.52
N LEU A 195 15.93 13.38 -6.76
CA LEU A 195 17.10 12.63 -7.23
C LEU A 195 16.72 11.40 -8.06
N GLU A 196 15.46 10.97 -8.01
CA GLU A 196 14.98 9.79 -8.75
C GLU A 196 14.43 10.18 -10.11
N VAL A 197 14.89 9.49 -11.15
CA VAL A 197 14.23 9.57 -12.47
C VAL A 197 12.87 8.86 -12.42
N PRO A 198 11.85 9.38 -13.14
CA PRO A 198 10.56 8.73 -13.24
C PRO A 198 10.65 7.26 -13.67
N LEU A 199 9.70 6.46 -13.19
CA LEU A 199 9.54 5.06 -13.57
C LEU A 199 8.60 4.93 -14.76
N LYS A 200 8.81 3.92 -15.57
CA LYS A 200 7.94 3.55 -16.69
C LYS A 200 6.52 3.29 -16.19
N ALA A 201 5.54 3.81 -16.94
CA ALA A 201 4.12 3.71 -16.59
C ALA A 201 3.63 2.28 -16.42
N GLY A 202 4.19 1.33 -17.19
CA GLY A 202 3.84 -0.10 -17.13
C GLY A 202 4.17 -0.79 -15.82
N GLU A 203 4.94 -0.17 -14.91
CA GLU A 203 5.09 -0.67 -13.53
C GLU A 203 3.84 -0.42 -12.68
N PHE A 204 2.97 0.52 -13.07
CA PHE A 204 1.82 0.97 -12.28
C PHE A 204 0.49 0.89 -13.02
N VAL A 205 0.49 0.98 -14.35
CA VAL A 205 -0.71 1.01 -15.19
C VAL A 205 -0.59 -0.05 -16.28
N LEU A 206 -1.53 -0.97 -16.32
CA LEU A 206 -1.58 -2.07 -17.28
C LEU A 206 -1.83 -1.54 -18.70
N GLY A 207 -1.20 -2.17 -19.68
CA GLY A 207 -1.27 -1.79 -21.09
C GLY A 207 -0.23 -0.76 -21.55
N TYR A 208 0.74 -0.42 -20.69
CA TYR A 208 1.89 0.45 -21.01
C TYR A 208 3.21 -0.30 -20.84
N ARG A 209 4.29 0.26 -21.40
CA ARG A 209 5.64 -0.34 -21.30
C ARG A 209 6.17 -0.26 -19.88
N ASP A 210 6.72 -1.37 -19.37
CA ASP A 210 7.38 -1.47 -18.07
C ASP A 210 8.90 -1.19 -18.18
N GLU A 211 9.65 -1.26 -17.07
CA GLU A 211 11.10 -0.95 -17.04
C GLU A 211 11.95 -1.95 -17.85
N ILE A 212 11.43 -3.15 -18.14
CA ILE A 212 12.09 -4.15 -19.00
C ILE A 212 11.58 -4.11 -20.44
N GLY A 213 10.71 -3.15 -20.78
CA GLY A 213 10.16 -2.94 -22.12
C GLY A 213 8.96 -3.85 -22.48
N GLY A 214 8.46 -4.64 -21.53
CA GLY A 214 7.28 -5.49 -21.67
C GLY A 214 5.98 -4.70 -21.54
N ILE A 215 4.87 -5.29 -22.02
CA ILE A 215 3.52 -4.73 -21.84
C ILE A 215 2.63 -5.83 -21.27
N GLN A 216 2.19 -5.65 -20.03
CA GLN A 216 1.27 -6.58 -19.36
C GLN A 216 -0.15 -6.01 -19.37
N SER A 217 -1.12 -6.82 -19.79
CA SER A 217 -2.53 -6.47 -19.69
C SER A 217 -3.41 -7.72 -19.87
N PRO A 218 -4.45 -7.91 -19.04
CA PRO A 218 -5.48 -8.91 -19.30
C PRO A 218 -6.15 -8.71 -20.67
N ARG A 219 -6.69 -9.79 -21.24
CA ARG A 219 -7.49 -9.76 -22.48
C ARG A 219 -8.98 -9.88 -22.17
N PRO A 220 -9.87 -9.27 -22.97
CA PRO A 220 -9.58 -8.37 -24.11
C PRO A 220 -8.97 -7.03 -23.64
N THR A 221 -8.34 -6.28 -24.54
CA THR A 221 -7.66 -5.01 -24.20
C THR A 221 -8.55 -4.04 -23.45
N VAL A 222 -9.85 -4.00 -23.76
CA VAL A 222 -10.84 -3.16 -23.07
C VAL A 222 -11.01 -3.50 -21.58
N LEU A 223 -10.75 -4.75 -21.18
CA LEU A 223 -10.80 -5.18 -19.78
C LEU A 223 -9.53 -4.75 -19.03
N GLY A 224 -8.36 -4.86 -19.66
CA GLY A 224 -7.08 -4.72 -18.98
C GLY A 224 -6.41 -3.34 -19.08
N ARG A 225 -6.59 -2.60 -20.18
CA ARG A 225 -5.89 -1.32 -20.41
C ARG A 225 -6.33 -0.28 -19.39
N ASN A 226 -5.38 0.57 -18.96
CA ASN A 226 -5.59 1.63 -17.95
C ASN A 226 -5.97 1.15 -16.55
N GLY A 227 -6.01 -0.17 -16.34
CA GLY A 227 -6.22 -0.74 -15.02
C GLY A 227 -4.92 -0.88 -14.22
N SER A 228 -5.05 -1.26 -12.95
CA SER A 228 -3.93 -1.62 -12.07
C SER A 228 -4.34 -2.77 -11.18
N TYR A 229 -3.39 -3.56 -10.67
CA TYR A 229 -3.67 -4.36 -9.49
C TYR A 229 -3.66 -3.46 -8.25
N ALA A 230 -4.50 -3.84 -7.30
CA ALA A 230 -4.52 -3.29 -5.96
C ALA A 230 -4.46 -4.42 -4.94
N VAL A 231 -3.78 -4.16 -3.84
CA VAL A 231 -3.76 -5.03 -2.67
C VAL A 231 -4.23 -4.16 -1.52
N PHE A 232 -5.14 -4.64 -0.69
CA PHE A 232 -5.34 -4.04 0.62
C PHE A 232 -5.15 -5.07 1.71
N ARG A 233 -4.55 -4.65 2.83
CA ARG A 233 -4.29 -5.49 4.00
C ARG A 233 -4.70 -4.73 5.25
N LYS A 234 -5.52 -5.38 6.08
CA LYS A 234 -5.81 -4.91 7.44
C LYS A 234 -4.66 -5.35 8.34
N LEU A 235 -3.80 -4.42 8.71
CA LEU A 235 -2.62 -4.65 9.54
C LEU A 235 -2.88 -4.09 10.93
N HIS A 236 -3.14 -4.97 11.90
CA HIS A 236 -3.23 -4.60 13.31
C HIS A 236 -1.83 -4.23 13.84
N GLN A 237 -1.74 -3.18 14.65
CA GLN A 237 -0.48 -2.68 15.21
C GLN A 237 -0.49 -2.76 16.74
N ASP A 238 0.41 -3.57 17.31
CA ASP A 238 0.64 -3.66 18.75
C ASP A 238 1.59 -2.54 19.21
N VAL A 239 1.01 -1.36 19.43
CA VAL A 239 1.72 -0.15 19.87
C VAL A 239 2.37 -0.34 21.23
N ALA A 240 1.70 -1.08 22.12
CA ALA A 240 2.17 -1.33 23.47
C ALA A 240 3.44 -2.20 23.44
N ALA A 241 3.46 -3.28 22.67
CA ALA A 241 4.65 -4.10 22.46
C ALA A 241 5.79 -3.32 21.81
N PHE A 242 5.49 -2.47 20.82
CA PHE A 242 6.51 -1.62 20.20
C PHE A 242 7.17 -0.69 21.23
N ARG A 243 6.38 0.01 22.05
CA ARG A 243 6.89 0.90 23.10
C ARG A 243 7.66 0.15 24.18
N ARG A 244 7.18 -1.02 24.64
CA ARG A 244 7.91 -1.87 25.60
C ARG A 244 9.26 -2.30 25.04
N CYS A 245 9.29 -2.78 23.79
CA CYS A 245 10.52 -3.19 23.13
C CYS A 245 11.56 -2.04 23.08
N LEU A 246 11.13 -0.82 22.72
CA LEU A 246 12.02 0.34 22.71
C LEU A 246 12.56 0.67 24.11
N ARG A 247 11.68 0.67 25.12
CA ARG A 247 12.06 0.97 26.51
C ARG A 247 13.03 -0.06 27.09
N ASP A 248 12.74 -1.34 26.89
CA ASP A 248 13.56 -2.45 27.42
C ASP A 248 14.95 -2.49 26.78
N ASN A 249 15.09 -1.93 25.58
CA ASN A 249 16.34 -1.96 24.84
C ASN A 249 17.12 -0.64 24.92
N SER A 250 16.66 0.39 25.62
CA SER A 250 17.30 1.73 25.66
C SER A 250 17.76 2.14 27.05
N SER A 251 18.70 3.09 27.13
CA SER A 251 19.24 3.61 28.39
C SER A 251 18.54 4.87 28.90
N GLY A 252 17.57 5.40 28.16
CA GLY A 252 16.87 6.65 28.46
C GLY A 252 16.17 7.22 27.23
N PRO A 253 15.39 8.31 27.38
CA PRO A 253 14.49 8.80 26.34
C PRO A 253 15.16 9.15 25.00
N GLU A 254 16.35 9.75 25.02
CA GLU A 254 17.09 10.10 23.80
C GLU A 254 17.56 8.85 23.03
N ASP A 255 18.04 7.83 23.74
CA ASP A 255 18.45 6.56 23.11
C ASP A 255 17.23 5.74 22.66
N GLU A 256 16.11 5.83 23.38
CA GLU A 256 14.83 5.23 22.99
C GLU A 256 14.36 5.78 21.64
N GLU A 257 14.31 7.10 21.48
CA GLU A 257 13.89 7.74 20.23
C GLU A 257 14.90 7.52 19.09
N LEU A 258 16.21 7.55 19.37
CA LEU A 258 17.21 7.20 18.36
C LEU A 258 17.09 5.73 17.93
N LEU A 259 16.81 4.80 18.85
CA LEU A 259 16.57 3.40 18.52
C LEU A 259 15.33 3.25 17.64
N ALA A 260 14.24 3.92 18.00
CA ALA A 260 13.01 3.97 17.22
C ALA A 260 13.32 4.44 15.78
N ALA A 261 14.06 5.55 15.66
CA ALA A 261 14.49 6.07 14.37
C ALA A 261 15.37 5.07 13.60
N LYS A 262 16.27 4.32 14.26
CA LYS A 262 17.12 3.29 13.63
C LYS A 262 16.33 2.07 13.16
N ILE A 263 15.26 1.69 13.86
CA ILE A 263 14.35 0.61 13.46
C ILE A 263 13.56 1.02 12.20
N MET A 264 13.03 2.24 12.18
CA MET A 264 12.20 2.70 11.06
C MET A 264 13.04 3.21 9.87
N GLY A 265 14.15 3.89 10.13
CA GLY A 265 14.93 4.66 9.16
C GLY A 265 14.58 6.16 9.09
N ARG A 266 13.61 6.61 9.88
CA ARG A 266 13.22 8.02 10.07
C ARG A 266 12.91 8.27 11.54
N TRP A 267 13.10 9.49 11.98
CA TRP A 267 12.50 9.98 13.22
C TRP A 267 10.98 10.05 13.08
N ARG A 268 10.26 10.04 14.21
CA ARG A 268 8.79 10.15 14.24
C ARG A 268 8.26 11.39 13.50
N SER A 269 9.02 12.50 13.52
CA SER A 269 8.73 13.72 12.77
C SER A 269 8.64 13.54 11.24
N GLY A 270 9.28 12.49 10.71
CA GLY A 270 9.47 12.23 9.29
C GLY A 270 10.89 12.54 8.78
N ALA A 271 11.76 13.15 9.60
CA ALA A 271 13.15 13.43 9.22
C ALA A 271 13.90 12.12 8.93
N PRO A 272 14.53 11.95 7.74
CA PRO A 272 15.25 10.71 7.42
C PRO A 272 16.59 10.64 8.14
N LEU A 273 16.94 9.47 8.66
CA LEU A 273 18.25 9.23 9.26
C LEU A 273 19.43 9.49 8.30
N ALA A 274 19.20 9.39 6.99
CA ALA A 274 20.20 9.69 5.98
C ALA A 274 20.69 11.15 6.06
N LEU A 275 19.81 12.08 6.47
CA LEU A 275 20.10 13.51 6.56
C LEU A 275 20.23 14.01 8.00
N ALA A 276 19.56 13.35 8.96
CA ALA A 276 19.59 13.67 10.38
C ALA A 276 19.98 12.42 11.23
N PRO A 277 21.25 11.99 11.20
CA PRO A 277 21.65 10.66 11.70
C PRO A 277 21.75 10.52 13.23
N GLN A 278 21.80 11.64 13.97
CA GLN A 278 22.10 11.67 15.41
C GLN A 278 20.96 12.24 16.27
N ALA A 279 20.20 13.21 15.75
CA ALA A 279 19.09 13.83 16.45
C ALA A 279 17.97 14.14 15.45
N ASP A 280 16.73 14.23 15.94
CA ASP A 280 15.58 14.61 15.13
C ASP A 280 15.72 16.06 14.63
N ASP A 281 15.17 16.31 13.45
CA ASP A 281 15.01 17.63 12.85
C ASP A 281 13.57 17.76 12.35
N PRO A 282 12.63 18.21 13.20
CA PRO A 282 11.23 18.34 12.81
C PRO A 282 11.00 19.29 11.63
N ALA A 283 11.85 20.30 11.45
CA ALA A 283 11.75 21.23 10.31
C ALA A 283 12.11 20.50 9.01
N LEU A 284 13.14 19.66 9.02
CA LEU A 284 13.44 18.76 7.91
C LEU A 284 12.30 17.78 7.67
N GLY A 285 11.73 17.15 8.69
CA GLY A 285 10.62 16.20 8.55
C GLY A 285 9.33 16.83 7.98
N ALA A 286 9.10 18.11 8.27
CA ALA A 286 7.97 18.87 7.74
C ALA A 286 8.16 19.32 6.28
N ASP A 287 9.39 19.50 5.82
CA ASP A 287 9.69 20.00 4.48
C ASP A 287 9.55 18.90 3.39
N PRO A 288 8.52 18.93 2.53
CA PRO A 288 8.30 17.91 1.52
C PRO A 288 9.38 17.87 0.42
N HIS A 289 10.11 18.97 0.21
CA HIS A 289 11.17 19.06 -0.80
C HIS A 289 12.51 18.53 -0.31
N ARG A 290 12.71 18.45 1.01
CA ARG A 290 13.98 18.01 1.60
C ARG A 290 13.89 16.62 2.25
N ARG A 291 12.76 16.29 2.90
CA ARG A 291 12.63 15.08 3.73
C ARG A 291 12.79 13.75 2.99
N ASN A 292 12.82 13.76 1.66
CA ASN A 292 12.96 12.54 0.87
C ASN A 292 14.07 12.61 -0.19
N THR A 293 14.79 13.73 -0.24
CA THR A 293 15.90 14.01 -1.18
C THR A 293 17.19 13.43 -0.64
N PHE A 294 17.28 12.10 -0.67
CA PHE A 294 18.48 11.37 -0.28
C PHE A 294 18.56 10.05 -1.04
N LEU A 295 19.77 9.53 -1.10
CA LEU A 295 20.15 8.21 -1.57
C LEU A 295 21.01 7.56 -0.48
N TYR A 296 21.51 6.34 -0.68
CA TYR A 296 22.28 5.61 0.33
C TYR A 296 23.71 5.26 -0.09
N GLU A 297 23.97 4.97 -1.37
CA GLU A 297 25.23 4.33 -1.78
C GLU A 297 26.44 5.22 -1.54
N SER A 298 26.36 6.49 -1.94
CA SER A 298 27.47 7.44 -1.77
C SER A 298 27.69 7.88 -0.32
N ASP A 299 26.59 8.05 0.43
CA ASP A 299 26.60 8.67 1.76
C ASP A 299 26.67 7.69 2.94
N ASP A 300 26.18 6.46 2.75
CA ASP A 300 26.02 5.46 3.80
C ASP A 300 25.97 4.00 3.28
N PRO A 301 26.99 3.56 2.52
CA PRO A 301 27.01 2.21 1.94
C PRO A 301 27.02 1.12 3.01
N ALA A 302 27.64 1.39 4.16
CA ALA A 302 27.74 0.46 5.28
C ALA A 302 26.58 0.54 6.29
N GLY A 303 25.62 1.46 6.11
CA GLY A 303 24.43 1.55 6.97
C GLY A 303 24.67 2.08 8.39
N PHE A 304 25.69 2.90 8.62
CA PHE A 304 25.97 3.50 9.94
C PHE A 304 24.99 4.65 10.26
N LYS A 305 24.57 5.42 9.23
CA LYS A 305 23.54 6.45 9.40
C LYS A 305 22.15 5.83 9.40
N THR A 306 21.83 5.05 8.38
CA THR A 306 20.53 4.40 8.18
C THR A 306 20.76 2.89 8.04
N PRO A 307 20.48 2.09 9.08
CA PRO A 307 20.77 0.65 9.06
C PRO A 307 20.21 -0.02 7.81
N GLY A 308 21.01 -0.89 7.16
CA GLY A 308 20.58 -1.60 5.95
C GLY A 308 19.28 -2.40 6.14
N GLY A 309 19.08 -2.95 7.34
CA GLY A 309 17.88 -3.69 7.71
C GLY A 309 16.74 -2.85 8.30
N CYS A 310 16.80 -1.52 8.31
CA CYS A 310 15.68 -0.71 8.82
C CYS A 310 14.50 -0.69 7.84
N HIS A 311 13.32 -0.35 8.36
CA HIS A 311 12.08 -0.53 7.63
C HIS A 311 12.05 0.13 6.25
N ILE A 312 12.35 1.43 6.16
CA ILE A 312 12.28 2.13 4.87
C ILE A 312 13.38 1.69 3.89
N ARG A 313 14.53 1.22 4.37
CA ARG A 313 15.66 0.81 3.51
C ARG A 313 15.47 -0.59 2.96
N ARG A 314 14.72 -1.44 3.68
CA ARG A 314 14.23 -2.71 3.16
C ARG A 314 13.10 -2.52 2.16
N ALA A 315 12.11 -1.68 2.49
CA ALA A 315 10.96 -1.44 1.62
C ALA A 315 11.32 -0.66 0.33
N ASN A 316 12.36 0.19 0.38
CA ASN A 316 12.94 0.85 -0.79
C ASN A 316 14.45 1.05 -0.58
N PRO A 317 15.29 0.14 -1.12
CA PRO A 317 16.74 0.24 -1.04
C PRO A 317 17.34 1.40 -1.84
N ARG A 318 16.55 2.12 -2.64
CA ARG A 318 17.02 3.21 -3.52
C ARG A 318 18.16 2.75 -4.42
N ASP A 319 19.33 3.37 -4.27
CA ASP A 319 20.57 3.08 -4.98
C ASP A 319 21.54 2.20 -4.18
N ALA A 320 21.18 1.77 -2.96
CA ALA A 320 22.04 0.90 -2.16
C ALA A 320 22.35 -0.41 -2.90
N ALA A 321 23.58 -0.89 -2.77
CA ALA A 321 23.97 -2.19 -3.30
C ALA A 321 23.14 -3.34 -2.68
N VAL A 322 22.16 -3.83 -3.43
CA VAL A 322 21.35 -5.02 -3.14
C VAL A 322 21.37 -5.95 -4.34
N ALA A 323 21.06 -7.23 -4.14
CA ALA A 323 20.91 -8.15 -5.27
C ALA A 323 19.68 -7.77 -6.13
N GLY A 324 19.80 -7.83 -7.46
CA GLY A 324 18.69 -7.56 -8.38
C GLY A 324 18.53 -6.09 -8.77
N GLU A 325 17.38 -5.75 -9.38
CA GLU A 325 17.08 -4.42 -9.91
C GLU A 325 15.95 -3.75 -9.10
N VAL A 326 16.31 -2.79 -8.26
CA VAL A 326 15.39 -2.11 -7.32
C VAL A 326 14.21 -1.46 -8.05
N ARG A 327 14.43 -0.93 -9.26
CA ARG A 327 13.39 -0.20 -10.00
C ARG A 327 12.17 -1.08 -10.33
N LEU A 328 12.36 -2.40 -10.50
CA LEU A 328 11.29 -3.36 -10.81
C LEU A 328 10.32 -3.62 -9.65
N HIS A 329 10.71 -3.26 -8.42
CA HIS A 329 10.01 -3.62 -7.19
C HIS A 329 9.29 -2.41 -6.56
N ARG A 330 9.35 -1.25 -7.23
CA ARG A 330 8.73 -0.01 -6.75
C ARG A 330 7.22 -0.12 -6.76
N MET A 331 6.56 0.42 -5.74
CA MET A 331 5.11 0.39 -5.60
C MET A 331 4.54 1.75 -5.19
N ILE A 332 3.27 1.98 -5.49
CA ILE A 332 2.51 3.10 -4.95
C ILE A 332 1.78 2.62 -3.69
N ARG A 333 1.98 3.31 -2.56
CA ARG A 333 1.28 3.04 -1.30
C ARG A 333 0.16 4.05 -1.05
N ARG A 334 -0.99 3.57 -0.55
CA ARG A 334 -2.17 4.37 -0.18
C ARG A 334 -2.70 3.99 1.21
N GLY A 335 -1.78 3.72 2.14
CA GLY A 335 -2.12 3.28 3.50
C GLY A 335 -2.94 4.31 4.28
N ALA A 336 -3.93 3.86 5.06
CA ALA A 336 -4.81 4.69 5.87
C ALA A 336 -5.00 4.07 7.27
N VAL A 337 -4.84 4.85 8.33
CA VAL A 337 -4.94 4.32 9.71
C VAL A 337 -6.39 4.16 10.16
N TYR A 338 -6.62 3.15 11.01
CA TYR A 338 -7.90 2.87 11.63
C TYR A 338 -7.74 2.66 13.14
N GLY A 339 -8.83 2.87 13.87
CA GLY A 339 -8.88 2.65 15.32
C GLY A 339 -8.30 3.80 16.15
N PRO A 340 -8.62 3.85 17.45
CA PRO A 340 -8.19 4.93 18.34
C PRO A 340 -6.70 4.83 18.67
N PRO A 341 -5.99 5.96 18.87
CA PRO A 341 -4.59 5.95 19.28
C PRO A 341 -4.44 5.41 20.71
N LEU A 342 -3.35 4.70 20.98
CA LEU A 342 -2.93 4.40 22.34
C LEU A 342 -2.30 5.67 22.96
N PRO A 343 -2.79 6.19 24.11
CA PRO A 343 -2.29 7.44 24.69
C PRO A 343 -0.76 7.43 24.89
N GLU A 344 -0.13 8.60 24.76
CA GLU A 344 1.33 8.72 24.83
C GLU A 344 1.91 8.18 26.15
N GLY A 345 3.04 7.49 26.07
CA GLY A 345 3.71 6.88 27.23
C GLY A 345 3.05 5.62 27.82
N VAL A 346 1.83 5.25 27.41
CA VAL A 346 1.15 4.01 27.85
C VAL A 346 1.86 2.79 27.27
N LEU A 347 2.19 1.83 28.13
CA LEU A 347 2.88 0.58 27.81
C LEU A 347 2.01 -0.67 27.83
N GLU A 348 0.79 -0.57 28.35
CA GLU A 348 -0.15 -1.68 28.39
C GLU A 348 -1.06 -1.61 27.16
N ASP A 349 -1.40 -2.78 26.61
CA ASP A 349 -2.41 -2.85 25.55
C ASP A 349 -3.80 -2.65 26.16
N ASP A 350 -4.58 -1.75 25.60
CA ASP A 350 -5.97 -1.48 26.01
C ASP A 350 -7.00 -2.36 25.27
N GLY A 351 -6.52 -3.23 24.37
CA GLY A 351 -7.32 -4.18 23.61
C GLY A 351 -8.12 -3.58 22.47
N ALA A 352 -7.97 -2.29 22.16
CA ALA A 352 -8.68 -1.69 21.03
C ALA A 352 -8.05 -2.11 19.69
N ASP A 353 -8.90 -2.47 18.72
CA ASP A 353 -8.44 -2.77 17.36
C ASP A 353 -7.98 -1.48 16.66
N ARG A 354 -6.68 -1.42 16.40
CA ARG A 354 -6.00 -0.28 15.77
C ARG A 354 -4.94 -0.76 14.80
N GLY A 355 -4.70 0.05 13.78
CA GLY A 355 -3.61 -0.23 12.86
C GLY A 355 -3.72 0.51 11.54
N LEU A 356 -3.29 -0.14 10.47
CA LEU A 356 -3.19 0.42 9.14
C LEU A 356 -3.93 -0.47 8.13
N MET A 357 -4.84 0.13 7.37
CA MET A 357 -5.25 -0.41 6.08
C MET A 357 -4.14 -0.10 5.08
N PHE A 358 -3.20 -1.02 4.92
CA PHE A 358 -2.17 -0.92 3.88
C PHE A 358 -2.84 -1.08 2.52
N ALA A 359 -2.46 -0.24 1.55
CA ALA A 359 -2.89 -0.38 0.17
C ALA A 359 -1.70 -0.26 -0.77
N PHE A 360 -1.53 -1.23 -1.66
CA PHE A 360 -0.57 -1.24 -2.75
C PHE A 360 -1.28 -1.04 -4.08
N ILE A 361 -0.61 -0.34 -5.00
CA ILE A 361 -1.01 -0.17 -6.40
C ILE A 361 0.21 -0.42 -7.28
N GLY A 362 0.03 -1.28 -8.29
CA GLY A 362 1.07 -1.65 -9.26
C GLY A 362 0.53 -2.59 -10.34
N ALA A 363 1.32 -2.81 -11.39
CA ALA A 363 0.95 -3.67 -12.51
C ALA A 363 1.42 -5.14 -12.35
N HIS A 364 2.33 -5.42 -11.40
CA HIS A 364 2.95 -6.73 -11.21
C HIS A 364 2.93 -7.17 -9.73
N LEU A 365 1.91 -7.93 -9.34
CA LEU A 365 1.77 -8.44 -7.96
C LEU A 365 3.00 -9.23 -7.49
N GLY A 366 3.42 -10.24 -8.27
CA GLY A 366 4.57 -11.08 -7.92
C GLY A 366 5.88 -10.30 -7.86
N ARG A 367 6.15 -9.44 -8.85
CA ARG A 367 7.41 -8.68 -8.94
C ARG A 367 7.48 -7.50 -7.96
N GLN A 368 6.36 -6.93 -7.55
CA GLN A 368 6.35 -5.77 -6.66
C GLN A 368 5.87 -6.16 -5.26
N PHE A 369 4.57 -6.31 -5.03
CA PHE A 369 4.02 -6.53 -3.70
C PHE A 369 4.56 -7.81 -3.03
N GLU A 370 4.40 -8.96 -3.67
CA GLU A 370 4.81 -10.24 -3.05
C GLU A 370 6.32 -10.35 -2.92
N PHE A 371 7.08 -9.86 -3.90
CA PHE A 371 8.53 -9.85 -3.83
C PHE A 371 9.03 -8.98 -2.68
N VAL A 372 8.54 -7.75 -2.55
CA VAL A 372 8.95 -6.87 -1.45
C VAL A 372 8.57 -7.51 -0.12
N GLN A 373 7.34 -8.00 0.05
CA GLN A 373 6.92 -8.63 1.30
C GLN A 373 7.77 -9.87 1.64
N SER A 374 7.96 -10.79 0.69
CA SER A 374 8.63 -12.07 0.95
C SER A 374 10.16 -11.95 0.97
N GLN A 375 10.75 -11.26 -0.01
CA GLN A 375 12.19 -11.23 -0.23
C GLN A 375 12.87 -10.03 0.44
N TRP A 376 12.16 -8.92 0.62
CA TRP A 376 12.75 -7.74 1.26
C TRP A 376 12.33 -7.60 2.70
N MET A 377 11.06 -7.80 3.05
CA MET A 377 10.60 -7.66 4.42
C MET A 377 10.84 -8.93 5.25
N ASN A 378 10.64 -10.12 4.67
CA ASN A 378 10.70 -11.39 5.40
C ASN A 378 12.00 -12.20 5.20
N ASP A 379 12.93 -11.75 4.36
CA ASP A 379 14.20 -12.43 4.11
C ASP A 379 15.37 -11.44 3.95
N GLY A 380 16.56 -11.78 4.45
CA GLY A 380 17.73 -10.91 4.50
C GLY A 380 18.77 -11.18 3.41
N VAL A 381 18.61 -12.22 2.60
CA VAL A 381 19.59 -12.63 1.57
C VAL A 381 19.88 -11.49 0.58
N PHE A 382 18.85 -10.78 0.14
CA PHE A 382 18.97 -9.65 -0.80
C PHE A 382 19.81 -8.47 -0.27
N PHE A 383 19.93 -8.37 1.05
CA PHE A 383 20.67 -7.33 1.75
C PHE A 383 22.01 -7.84 2.33
N GLY A 384 22.42 -9.07 1.99
CA GLY A 384 23.61 -9.70 2.58
C GLY A 384 23.50 -9.92 4.10
N ALA A 385 22.28 -10.02 4.61
CA ALA A 385 21.97 -10.02 6.04
C ALA A 385 21.46 -11.38 6.57
N ASN A 386 21.73 -12.48 5.84
CA ASN A 386 21.28 -13.84 6.14
C ASN A 386 19.76 -13.91 6.39
N ASP A 387 19.34 -14.40 7.56
CA ASP A 387 17.96 -14.58 8.00
C ASP A 387 17.34 -13.33 8.64
N ALA A 388 18.03 -12.18 8.59
CA ALA A 388 17.50 -10.94 9.15
C ALA A 388 16.26 -10.48 8.38
N GLN A 389 15.16 -10.28 9.11
CA GLN A 389 13.92 -9.73 8.56
C GLN A 389 13.79 -8.23 8.86
N ASP A 390 12.69 -7.63 8.42
CA ASP A 390 12.29 -6.29 8.78
C ASP A 390 11.92 -6.20 10.28
N PRO A 391 12.37 -5.15 11.01
CA PRO A 391 12.15 -5.05 12.44
C PRO A 391 10.74 -4.58 12.83
N VAL A 392 9.91 -4.15 11.89
CA VAL A 392 8.55 -3.63 12.14
C VAL A 392 7.48 -4.61 11.63
N THR A 393 7.57 -5.01 10.37
CA THR A 393 6.54 -5.79 9.65
C THR A 393 7.02 -7.16 9.19
N GLY A 394 8.23 -7.58 9.56
CA GLY A 394 8.74 -8.91 9.24
C GLY A 394 7.91 -10.00 9.91
N SER A 395 7.67 -11.12 9.21
CA SER A 395 6.84 -12.25 9.65
C SER A 395 7.46 -13.12 10.76
N ARG A 396 7.97 -12.50 11.83
CA ARG A 396 8.68 -13.14 12.94
C ARG A 396 7.71 -13.89 13.88
N ASP A 397 8.21 -14.92 14.54
CA ASP A 397 7.58 -15.62 15.66
C ASP A 397 8.32 -15.37 16.99
N GLY A 398 9.00 -14.23 17.11
CA GLY A 398 9.82 -13.88 18.29
C GLY A 398 11.27 -14.36 18.24
N SER A 399 11.69 -15.00 17.15
CA SER A 399 13.05 -15.56 16.98
C SER A 399 14.06 -14.65 16.28
N GLY A 400 13.60 -13.52 15.72
CA GLY A 400 14.41 -12.73 14.80
C GLY A 400 15.12 -11.53 15.43
N ASP A 401 16.32 -11.24 14.93
CA ASP A 401 17.16 -10.15 15.45
C ASP A 401 17.17 -8.92 14.55
N PHE A 402 17.57 -7.78 15.12
CA PHE A 402 17.85 -6.54 14.40
C PHE A 402 19.21 -5.96 14.81
N THR A 403 20.03 -5.58 13.83
CA THR A 403 21.38 -5.04 14.09
C THR A 403 21.46 -3.59 13.66
N VAL A 404 21.88 -2.73 14.58
CA VAL A 404 22.27 -1.34 14.32
C VAL A 404 23.80 -1.27 14.20
N PRO A 405 24.35 -0.99 13.01
CA PRO A 405 25.79 -0.84 12.83
C PRO A 405 26.34 0.31 13.69
N ARG A 406 27.36 0.02 14.50
CA ARG A 406 28.08 1.00 15.34
C ARG A 406 29.53 0.56 15.50
N ARG A 407 30.42 1.50 15.83
CA ARG A 407 31.83 1.25 16.17
C ARG A 407 32.10 1.67 17.63
N PRO A 408 32.94 0.94 18.37
CA PRO A 408 33.64 -0.29 17.98
C PRO A 408 32.73 -1.53 17.94
N LEU A 409 31.60 -1.50 18.67
CA LEU A 409 30.68 -2.62 18.78
C LEU A 409 29.31 -2.27 18.19
N ARG A 410 28.77 -3.17 17.37
CA ARG A 410 27.38 -3.11 16.89
C ARG A 410 26.40 -3.27 18.06
N ARG A 411 25.21 -2.69 17.92
CA ARG A 411 24.08 -2.97 18.82
C ARG A 411 23.17 -3.99 18.15
N ARG A 412 22.82 -5.06 18.86
CA ARG A 412 21.93 -6.11 18.39
C ARG A 412 20.75 -6.21 19.34
N LEU A 413 19.55 -6.07 18.81
CA LEU A 413 18.30 -6.38 19.49
C LEU A 413 18.01 -7.83 19.14
N THR A 414 17.81 -8.66 20.16
CA THR A 414 17.56 -10.09 19.99
C THR A 414 16.11 -10.41 20.30
N SER A 415 15.56 -11.41 19.61
CA SER A 415 14.20 -11.89 19.88
C SER A 415 13.14 -10.79 19.78
N LEU A 416 13.17 -10.01 18.69
CA LEU A 416 12.16 -8.97 18.47
C LEU A 416 10.77 -9.62 18.38
N PRO A 417 9.78 -9.11 19.14
CA PRO A 417 8.41 -9.56 19.01
C PRO A 417 7.82 -9.08 17.68
N ARG A 418 6.69 -9.68 17.29
CA ARG A 418 5.89 -9.22 16.15
C ARG A 418 5.10 -7.99 16.59
N PHE A 419 5.28 -6.87 15.90
CA PHE A 419 4.51 -5.64 16.18
C PHE A 419 3.29 -5.47 15.27
N VAL A 420 3.28 -6.16 14.13
CA VAL A 420 2.23 -6.04 13.12
C VAL A 420 1.63 -7.40 12.81
N VAL A 421 0.31 -7.50 12.89
CA VAL A 421 -0.43 -8.73 12.65
C VAL A 421 -1.43 -8.53 11.52
N THR A 422 -1.35 -9.37 10.49
CA THR A 422 -2.33 -9.37 9.39
C THR A 422 -3.67 -9.90 9.87
N ARG A 423 -4.73 -9.12 9.70
CA ARG A 423 -6.12 -9.47 10.04
C ARG A 423 -7.02 -9.65 8.81
N GLY A 424 -6.45 -9.61 7.60
CA GLY A 424 -7.20 -9.80 6.38
C GLY A 424 -6.62 -9.02 5.20
N GLY A 425 -7.04 -9.39 4.01
CA GLY A 425 -6.74 -8.65 2.80
C GLY A 425 -7.22 -9.34 1.54
N GLU A 426 -7.14 -8.63 0.42
CA GLU A 426 -7.55 -9.14 -0.90
C GLU A 426 -6.59 -8.69 -2.00
N TYR A 427 -6.54 -9.51 -3.06
CA TYR A 427 -6.04 -9.07 -4.35
C TYR A 427 -7.19 -8.58 -5.21
N CYS A 428 -7.09 -7.33 -5.65
CA CYS A 428 -8.09 -6.66 -6.45
C CYS A 428 -7.50 -6.16 -7.76
N PHE A 429 -8.38 -5.93 -8.71
CA PHE A 429 -8.11 -5.25 -9.97
C PHE A 429 -8.89 -3.93 -9.96
N LEU A 430 -8.19 -2.82 -10.16
CA LEU A 430 -8.76 -1.50 -10.42
C LEU A 430 -8.93 -1.35 -11.93
N PRO A 431 -10.09 -1.65 -12.52
CA PRO A 431 -10.34 -1.45 -13.96
C PRO A 431 -10.26 0.03 -14.36
N GLY A 432 -9.91 0.32 -15.61
CA GLY A 432 -10.16 1.64 -16.20
C GLY A 432 -11.67 1.97 -16.27
N LEU A 433 -12.03 3.23 -16.49
CA LEU A 433 -13.44 3.65 -16.57
C LEU A 433 -14.16 2.97 -17.76
N THR A 434 -13.46 2.80 -18.88
CA THR A 434 -13.96 2.06 -20.05
C THR A 434 -14.15 0.58 -19.72
N ALA A 435 -13.25 -0.02 -18.95
CA ALA A 435 -13.39 -1.39 -18.48
C ALA A 435 -14.59 -1.56 -17.52
N LEU A 436 -14.87 -0.58 -16.64
CA LEU A 436 -16.08 -0.60 -15.79
C LEU A 436 -17.37 -0.59 -16.64
N ARG A 437 -17.42 0.23 -17.70
CA ARG A 437 -18.57 0.23 -18.63
C ARG A 437 -18.70 -1.11 -19.34
N TRP A 438 -17.60 -1.65 -19.86
CA TRP A 438 -17.57 -2.95 -20.51
C TRP A 438 -18.05 -4.09 -19.59
N LEU A 439 -17.63 -4.10 -18.32
CA LEU A 439 -18.11 -5.05 -17.32
C LEU A 439 -19.62 -4.94 -17.08
N GLY A 440 -20.17 -3.72 -17.14
CA GLY A 440 -21.61 -3.48 -17.01
C GLY A 440 -22.42 -3.93 -18.23
N ASP A 441 -21.81 -3.94 -19.42
CA ASP A 441 -22.44 -4.30 -20.69
C ASP A 441 -22.21 -5.77 -21.10
N LEU A 442 -21.65 -6.59 -20.19
CA LEU A 442 -21.56 -8.03 -20.41
C LEU A 442 -22.94 -8.66 -20.61
N GLU A 443 -23.03 -9.54 -21.61
CA GLU A 443 -24.20 -10.38 -21.89
C GLU A 443 -23.93 -11.82 -21.39
N ASP A 444 -24.97 -12.65 -21.30
CA ASP A 444 -24.87 -14.03 -20.80
C ASP A 444 -24.47 -15.05 -21.88
#